data_AF-A0A444U030-F1
#
_entry.id   AF-A0A444U030-F1
#
_cell.length_a   1.000
_cell.length_b   1.000
_cell.length_c   1.000
_cell.angle_alpha   90.00
_cell.angle_beta   90.00
_cell.angle_gamma   90.00
#
_symmetry.space_group_name_H-M   'P 1'
#
loop_
_entity.id
_entity.type
_entity.pdbx_description
1 polymer ?
#
loop_
_entity_poly.entity_id
_entity_poly.type
_entity_poly.pdbx_seq_one_letter_code
_entity_poly.pdbx_strand_id
1 'polypeptide(L)'
;MENGNYDKEASSMGSRSSSSGSLNARSSNDDRSPENTGSSVAVDSFPEVDKAVLIERIVRLQKAHARKNEKIEFMEDHIKQLVEEIRKKTKILQSYVLREETGALSTEASDLNKAHLSRRGGIMASLYTSHPADSGLTLDLSLEINRKLQAVLEDTLLKNITLKESLQTLGSEIERLIKLQHQQEKRVKKK
;
A
#
# COMPACT_ATOMS: atom_id res chain seq x y z
N MET A 1 39.96 17.23 14.55
CA MET A 1 40.40 15.91 14.99
C MET A 1 39.29 15.33 15.84
N GLU A 2 38.46 14.45 15.30
CA GLU A 2 37.77 13.38 16.02
C GLU A 2 37.22 12.40 14.97
N ASN A 3 37.54 11.13 15.15
CA ASN A 3 37.38 10.04 14.18
C ASN A 3 35.98 9.42 14.24
N GLY A 4 35.40 9.12 13.08
CA GLY A 4 34.24 8.25 12.92
C GLY A 4 34.56 7.13 11.93
N ASN A 5 34.96 5.98 12.47
CA ASN A 5 35.31 4.75 11.75
C ASN A 5 34.06 4.08 11.15
N TYR A 6 34.01 3.90 9.83
CA TYR A 6 32.98 3.12 9.14
C TYR A 6 33.60 1.84 8.58
N ASP A 7 33.44 0.74 9.31
CA ASP A 7 33.66 -0.62 8.81
C ASP A 7 32.31 -1.31 8.63
N LYS A 8 31.98 -1.73 7.40
CA LYS A 8 31.28 -3.00 7.19
C LYS A 8 31.35 -3.52 5.74
N GLU A 9 32.36 -4.35 5.55
CA GLU A 9 32.39 -5.63 4.83
C GLU A 9 31.60 -5.80 3.52
N ALA A 10 32.37 -5.87 2.45
CA ALA A 10 32.03 -6.52 1.19
C ALA A 10 31.92 -8.04 1.38
N SER A 11 30.72 -8.59 1.20
CA SER A 11 30.49 -10.03 1.10
C SER A 11 30.24 -10.42 -0.36
N SER A 12 31.32 -10.87 -0.99
CA SER A 12 31.35 -11.69 -2.20
C SER A 12 30.63 -13.02 -1.93
N MET A 13 29.65 -13.36 -2.76
CA MET A 13 29.28 -14.77 -2.98
C MET A 13 28.65 -14.92 -4.36
N GLY A 14 29.46 -15.42 -5.30
CA GLY A 14 29.00 -15.87 -6.60
C GLY A 14 28.19 -17.15 -6.50
N SER A 15 27.23 -17.31 -7.40
CA SER A 15 26.70 -18.61 -7.77
C SER A 15 26.28 -18.57 -9.24
N ARG A 16 27.03 -19.32 -10.04
CA ARG A 16 26.86 -19.54 -11.47
C ARG A 16 25.82 -20.64 -11.65
N SER A 17 24.66 -20.33 -12.22
CA SER A 17 23.74 -21.36 -12.70
C SER A 17 24.15 -21.78 -14.10
N SER A 18 24.71 -22.98 -14.20
CA SER A 18 24.98 -23.67 -15.46
C SER A 18 23.67 -24.22 -16.02
N SER A 19 23.13 -23.60 -17.07
CA SER A 19 22.04 -24.14 -17.88
C SER A 19 22.62 -24.91 -19.06
N SER A 20 22.47 -26.22 -19.10
CA SER A 20 22.81 -27.04 -20.26
C SER A 20 21.72 -28.08 -20.53
N GLY A 21 21.07 -27.93 -21.68
CA GLY A 21 20.59 -29.06 -22.50
C GLY A 21 19.11 -29.42 -22.42
N SER A 22 18.23 -28.62 -23.04
CA SER A 22 16.97 -29.16 -23.58
C SER A 22 17.11 -29.33 -25.09
N LEU A 23 17.18 -30.57 -25.57
CA LEU A 23 17.01 -30.88 -26.99
C LEU A 23 15.54 -31.26 -27.22
N ASN A 24 14.85 -30.41 -27.98
CA ASN A 24 13.55 -30.68 -28.59
C ASN A 24 13.71 -31.64 -29.77
N ALA A 25 12.86 -32.67 -29.87
CA ALA A 25 12.54 -33.44 -31.08
C ALA A 25 11.55 -34.55 -30.68
N ARG A 26 10.34 -34.75 -31.21
CA ARG A 26 9.62 -34.26 -32.39
C ARG A 26 8.12 -34.43 -32.13
N SER A 27 7.33 -33.49 -32.64
CA SER A 27 5.92 -33.67 -32.99
C SER A 27 5.79 -34.72 -34.10
N SER A 28 4.90 -35.71 -33.96
CA SER A 28 3.99 -36.12 -35.04
C SER A 28 3.06 -37.27 -34.62
N ASN A 29 1.78 -37.03 -34.85
CA ASN A 29 0.75 -37.93 -35.38
C ASN A 29 -0.04 -38.83 -34.40
N ASP A 30 -1.32 -38.50 -34.40
CA ASP A 30 -2.47 -39.32 -34.07
C ASP A 30 -2.48 -40.72 -34.71
N ASP A 31 -3.25 -41.55 -34.00
CA ASP A 31 -4.18 -42.56 -34.52
C ASP A 31 -3.70 -44.01 -34.70
N ARG A 32 -4.62 -44.89 -34.27
CA ARG A 32 -4.75 -46.34 -34.48
C ARG A 32 -3.91 -47.31 -33.66
N SER A 33 -4.62 -47.96 -32.73
CA SER A 33 -4.43 -49.40 -32.46
C SER A 33 -4.55 -50.21 -33.78
N PRO A 34 -3.78 -51.29 -33.91
CA PRO A 34 -4.43 -52.58 -33.73
C PRO A 34 -3.59 -53.62 -32.97
N GLU A 35 -4.33 -54.65 -32.61
CA GLU A 35 -3.98 -55.89 -31.94
C GLU A 35 -2.92 -56.74 -32.66
N ASN A 36 -2.25 -57.58 -31.87
CA ASN A 36 -1.83 -58.97 -32.17
C ASN A 36 -0.34 -59.29 -32.42
N THR A 37 0.07 -60.36 -31.73
CA THR A 37 1.12 -61.36 -32.05
C THR A 37 2.59 -60.94 -32.18
N GLY A 38 3.33 -61.25 -31.10
CA GLY A 38 4.47 -62.16 -31.13
C GLY A 38 5.71 -61.73 -31.91
N SER A 39 6.72 -61.23 -31.20
CA SER A 39 8.12 -61.45 -31.57
C SER A 39 9.07 -61.02 -30.45
N SER A 40 10.08 -61.87 -30.23
CA SER A 40 11.42 -61.56 -29.73
C SER A 40 11.58 -60.69 -28.47
N VAL A 41 11.89 -61.38 -27.37
CA VAL A 41 13.09 -61.17 -26.54
C VAL A 41 13.84 -59.85 -26.80
N ALA A 42 13.30 -58.75 -26.29
CA ALA A 42 14.09 -57.65 -25.78
C ALA A 42 13.80 -57.62 -24.29
N VAL A 43 14.53 -58.46 -23.55
CA VAL A 43 14.72 -58.23 -22.13
C VAL A 43 15.37 -56.85 -22.07
N ASP A 44 14.55 -55.83 -21.82
CA ASP A 44 15.04 -54.52 -21.43
C ASP A 44 15.72 -54.77 -20.09
N SER A 45 16.99 -55.18 -20.17
CA SER A 45 17.85 -55.41 -19.03
C SER A 45 18.18 -54.03 -18.50
N PHE A 46 17.20 -53.42 -17.85
CA PHE A 46 17.50 -52.57 -16.72
C PHE A 46 18.43 -53.41 -15.84
N PRO A 47 19.61 -52.90 -15.44
CA PRO A 47 20.40 -53.57 -14.44
C PRO A 47 19.43 -53.87 -13.30
N GLU A 48 19.35 -55.13 -12.86
CA GLU A 48 18.41 -55.56 -11.84
C GLU A 48 18.67 -54.71 -10.60
N VAL A 49 17.96 -53.59 -10.49
CA VAL A 49 18.16 -52.62 -9.43
C VAL A 49 17.69 -53.36 -8.21
N ASP A 50 18.62 -53.63 -7.30
CA ASP A 50 18.34 -54.35 -6.08
C ASP A 50 17.10 -53.73 -5.42
N LYS A 51 16.03 -54.54 -5.32
CA LYS A 51 14.75 -54.11 -4.78
C LYS A 51 14.93 -53.55 -3.36
N ALA A 52 15.93 -54.04 -2.62
CA ALA A 52 16.29 -53.51 -1.31
C ALA A 52 16.79 -52.05 -1.38
N VAL A 53 17.61 -51.69 -2.36
CA VAL A 53 18.13 -50.32 -2.56
C VAL A 53 16.99 -49.36 -2.94
N LEU A 54 16.05 -49.81 -3.77
CA LEU A 54 14.88 -49.01 -4.13
C LEU A 54 13.97 -48.76 -2.92
N ILE A 55 13.71 -49.81 -2.12
CA ILE A 55 12.94 -49.70 -0.88
C ILE A 55 13.63 -48.73 0.09
N GLU A 56 14.95 -48.83 0.26
CA GLU A 56 15.71 -47.94 1.14
C GLU A 56 15.63 -46.48 0.67
N ARG A 57 15.70 -46.23 -0.65
CA ARG A 57 15.53 -44.90 -1.22
C ARG A 57 14.11 -44.37 -1.00
N ILE A 58 13.08 -45.21 -1.16
CA ILE A 58 11.69 -44.85 -0.89
C ILE A 58 11.54 -44.46 0.58
N VAL A 59 12.06 -45.25 1.52
CA VAL A 59 11.99 -44.95 2.95
C VAL A 59 12.71 -43.64 3.28
N ARG A 60 13.88 -43.38 2.69
CA ARG A 60 14.58 -42.09 2.86
C ARG A 60 13.76 -40.91 2.34
N LEU A 61 13.14 -41.06 1.18
CA LEU A 61 12.27 -40.04 0.60
C LEU A 61 11.02 -39.81 1.45
N GLN A 62 10.36 -40.87 1.93
CA GLN A 62 9.20 -40.77 2.82
C GLN A 62 9.55 -40.07 4.14
N LYS A 63 10.70 -40.39 4.75
CA LYS A 63 11.18 -39.68 5.96
C LYS A 63 11.46 -38.21 5.68
N ALA A 64 12.07 -37.88 4.53
CA ALA A 64 12.32 -36.50 4.15
C ALA A 64 11.03 -35.74 3.83
N HIS A 65 10.05 -36.41 3.22
CA HIS A 65 8.73 -35.87 2.94
C HIS A 65 7.96 -35.59 4.23
N ALA A 66 7.92 -36.54 5.16
CA ALA A 66 7.28 -36.38 6.47
C ALA A 66 7.82 -35.15 7.22
N ARG A 67 9.15 -35.00 7.32
CA ARG A 67 9.77 -33.82 7.97
C ARG A 67 9.42 -32.49 7.29
N LYS A 68 9.32 -32.49 5.95
CA LYS A 68 8.91 -31.29 5.22
C LYS A 68 7.43 -30.97 5.47
N ASN A 69 6.58 -31.99 5.55
CA ASN A 69 5.16 -31.81 5.84
C ASN A 69 4.94 -31.21 7.24
N GLU A 70 5.61 -31.75 8.26
CA GLU A 70 5.62 -31.19 9.62
C GLU A 70 6.07 -29.72 9.63
N LYS A 71 7.09 -29.38 8.83
CA LYS A 71 7.56 -27.99 8.73
C LYS A 71 6.54 -27.07 8.06
N ILE A 72 5.84 -27.56 7.04
CA ILE A 72 4.77 -26.82 6.36
C ILE A 72 3.63 -26.56 7.35
N GLU A 73 3.15 -27.59 8.04
CA GLU A 73 2.09 -27.48 9.05
C GLU A 73 2.46 -26.46 10.14
N PHE A 74 3.70 -26.53 10.65
CA PHE A 74 4.20 -25.54 11.61
C PHE A 74 4.19 -24.11 11.07
N MET A 75 4.65 -23.91 9.82
CA MET A 75 4.68 -22.58 9.21
C MET A 75 3.27 -22.04 8.94
N GLU A 76 2.35 -22.89 8.52
CA GLU A 76 0.94 -22.53 8.31
C GLU A 76 0.30 -22.05 9.61
N ASP A 77 0.53 -22.75 10.72
CA ASP A 77 0.02 -22.34 12.02
C ASP A 77 0.65 -21.03 12.51
N HIS A 78 1.95 -20.83 12.29
CA HIS A 78 2.61 -19.57 12.62
C HIS A 78 2.08 -18.39 11.78
N ILE A 79 1.82 -18.61 10.48
CA ILE A 79 1.20 -17.61 9.61
C ILE A 79 -0.20 -17.27 10.10
N LYS A 80 -1.03 -18.27 10.46
CA LYS A 80 -2.37 -18.04 11.03
C LYS A 80 -2.31 -17.17 12.28
N GLN A 81 -1.38 -17.46 13.21
CA GLN A 81 -1.16 -16.67 14.42
C GLN A 81 -0.75 -15.23 14.08
N LEU A 82 0.22 -15.04 13.19
CA LEU A 82 0.69 -13.71 12.79
C LEU A 82 -0.41 -12.87 12.14
N VAL A 83 -1.23 -13.49 11.30
CA VAL A 83 -2.38 -12.82 10.68
C VAL A 83 -3.40 -12.37 11.73
N GLU A 84 -3.65 -13.20 12.74
CA GLU A 84 -4.56 -12.84 13.84
C GLU A 84 -4.01 -11.69 14.69
N GLU A 85 -2.71 -11.68 14.98
CA GLU A 85 -2.05 -10.57 15.66
C GLU A 85 -2.15 -9.26 14.86
N ILE A 86 -1.92 -9.32 13.55
CA ILE A 86 -2.07 -8.15 12.67
C ILE A 86 -3.50 -7.63 12.73
N ARG A 87 -4.51 -8.51 12.61
CA ARG A 87 -5.92 -8.11 12.73
C ARG A 87 -6.23 -7.46 14.07
N LYS A 88 -5.71 -8.02 15.17
CA LYS A 88 -5.88 -7.45 16.52
C LYS A 88 -5.25 -6.06 16.62
N LYS A 89 -4.02 -5.88 16.14
CA LYS A 89 -3.33 -4.58 16.11
C LYS A 89 -4.08 -3.56 15.25
N THR A 90 -4.58 -3.95 14.08
CA THR A 90 -5.41 -3.10 13.22
C THR A 90 -6.68 -2.64 13.93
N LYS A 91 -7.38 -3.53 14.63
CA LYS A 91 -8.57 -3.15 15.42
C LYS A 91 -8.25 -2.14 16.52
N ILE A 92 -7.12 -2.32 17.21
CA ILE A 92 -6.67 -1.37 18.24
C ILE A 92 -6.39 0.00 17.62
N LEU A 93 -5.63 0.06 16.53
CA LEU A 93 -5.34 1.31 15.82
C LEU A 93 -6.62 2.00 15.34
N GLN A 94 -7.54 1.26 14.72
CA GLN A 94 -8.85 1.79 14.32
C GLN A 94 -9.64 2.34 15.50
N SER A 95 -9.62 1.65 16.65
CA SER A 95 -10.27 2.15 17.87
C SER A 95 -9.62 3.43 18.38
N TYR A 96 -8.30 3.60 18.26
CA TYR A 96 -7.64 4.85 18.64
C TYR A 96 -8.06 5.97 17.69
N VAL A 97 -7.95 5.75 16.37
CA VAL A 97 -8.33 6.74 15.35
C VAL A 97 -9.79 7.19 15.48
N LEU A 98 -10.73 6.28 15.80
CA LEU A 98 -12.14 6.62 15.95
C LEU A 98 -12.51 7.25 17.30
N ARG A 99 -11.75 6.96 18.36
CA ARG A 99 -11.98 7.51 19.71
C ARG A 99 -11.32 8.87 19.88
N GLU A 100 -10.23 9.11 19.17
CA GLU A 100 -9.45 10.33 19.33
C GLU A 100 -10.22 11.50 18.70
N GLU A 101 -10.62 12.45 19.55
CA GLU A 101 -11.27 13.68 19.08
C GLU A 101 -10.27 14.49 18.24
N THR A 102 -10.69 14.91 17.04
CA THR A 102 -9.93 15.84 16.19
C THR A 102 -9.48 17.05 17.01
N GLY A 103 -8.19 17.13 17.32
CA GLY A 103 -7.59 18.19 18.13
C GLY A 103 -6.89 17.75 19.43
N ALA A 104 -7.01 16.48 19.84
CA ALA A 104 -6.29 15.95 21.01
C ALA A 104 -4.77 15.83 20.77
N LEU A 105 -4.36 15.59 19.52
CA LEU A 105 -2.96 15.66 19.08
C LEU A 105 -2.69 17.05 18.50
N SER A 106 -2.56 18.05 19.38
CA SER A 106 -1.93 19.31 18.97
C SER A 106 -0.51 19.00 18.50
N THR A 107 -0.17 19.42 17.28
CA THR A 107 1.19 19.26 16.75
C THR A 107 2.17 20.02 17.65
N GLU A 108 3.41 19.53 17.80
CA GLU A 108 4.47 20.27 18.51
C GLU A 108 4.61 21.71 17.99
N ALA A 109 4.45 21.92 16.68
CA ALA A 109 4.41 23.26 16.08
C ALA A 109 3.23 24.12 16.57
N SER A 110 2.06 23.53 16.79
CA SER A 110 0.88 24.20 17.34
C SER A 110 1.10 24.56 18.81
N ASP A 111 1.74 23.68 19.58
CA ASP A 111 2.10 23.94 20.99
C ASP A 111 3.15 25.03 21.13
N LEU A 112 4.18 25.03 20.27
CA LEU A 112 5.18 26.10 20.19
C LEU A 112 4.55 27.44 19.82
N ASN A 113 3.62 27.44 18.85
CA ASN A 113 2.93 28.67 18.44
C ASN A 113 2.03 29.19 19.57
N LYS A 114 1.32 28.29 20.27
CA LYS A 114 0.52 28.62 21.46
C LYS A 114 1.39 29.21 22.58
N ALA A 115 2.57 28.64 22.83
CA ALA A 115 3.55 29.14 23.80
C ALA A 115 4.23 30.45 23.37
N HIS A 116 4.35 30.71 22.08
CA HIS A 116 4.83 31.98 21.57
C HIS A 116 3.76 33.08 21.72
N LEU A 117 2.51 32.74 21.40
CA LEU A 117 1.38 33.66 21.51
C LEU A 117 1.07 34.01 22.96
N SER A 118 1.25 33.07 23.90
CA SER A 118 1.14 33.33 25.34
C SER A 118 2.14 34.36 25.84
N ARG A 119 3.39 34.32 25.34
CA ARG A 119 4.46 35.25 25.73
C ARG A 119 4.27 36.66 25.18
N ARG A 120 3.52 36.80 24.09
CA ARG A 120 3.29 38.08 23.41
C ARG A 120 2.23 38.96 24.12
N GLY A 121 1.45 38.37 25.02
CA GLY A 121 0.43 39.08 25.80
C GLY A 121 -0.80 39.49 24.99
N GLY A 122 -1.77 40.12 25.66
CA GLY A 122 -3.00 40.64 25.07
C GLY A 122 -4.15 39.63 24.96
N ILE A 123 -5.21 40.03 24.28
CA ILE A 123 -6.47 39.29 24.13
C ILE A 123 -6.25 37.87 23.58
N MET A 124 -5.40 37.72 22.54
CA MET A 124 -5.10 36.41 21.95
C MET A 124 -4.35 35.50 22.93
N ALA A 125 -3.40 36.03 23.70
CA ALA A 125 -2.72 35.26 24.74
C ALA A 125 -3.73 34.74 25.77
N SER A 126 -4.71 35.57 26.16
CA SER A 126 -5.76 35.18 27.11
C SER A 126 -6.70 34.10 26.55
N LEU A 127 -7.08 34.21 25.28
CA LEU A 127 -7.94 33.23 24.60
C LEU A 127 -7.30 31.85 24.49
N TYR A 128 -6.01 31.76 24.19
CA TYR A 128 -5.35 30.47 24.00
C TYR A 128 -4.83 29.85 25.31
N THR A 129 -4.51 30.64 26.34
CA THR A 129 -3.89 30.13 27.58
C THR A 129 -4.89 29.87 28.70
N SER A 130 -6.16 30.19 28.52
CA SER A 130 -7.21 30.12 29.55
C SER A 130 -6.92 30.98 30.79
N HIS A 131 -5.83 31.74 30.79
CA HIS A 131 -5.40 32.60 31.87
C HIS A 131 -5.77 34.03 31.49
N PRO A 132 -6.37 34.82 32.41
CA PRO A 132 -6.69 36.22 32.14
C PRO A 132 -5.38 37.02 32.08
N ALA A 133 -4.73 37.01 30.92
CA ALA A 133 -3.51 37.77 30.66
C ALA A 133 -3.83 39.22 30.26
N ASP A 134 -5.10 39.56 29.99
CA ASP A 134 -5.55 40.87 29.55
C ASP A 134 -6.94 41.22 30.13
N SER A 135 -7.01 42.31 30.87
CA SER A 135 -8.27 42.89 31.39
C SER A 135 -9.19 43.43 30.29
N GLY A 136 -8.69 43.54 29.04
CA GLY A 136 -9.45 43.97 27.87
C GLY A 136 -10.30 42.87 27.22
N LEU A 137 -10.10 41.59 27.55
CA LEU A 137 -10.96 40.50 27.07
C LEU A 137 -12.28 40.47 27.85
N THR A 138 -13.25 41.25 27.40
CA THR A 138 -14.61 41.27 27.97
C THR A 138 -15.56 40.37 27.18
N LEU A 139 -16.67 39.98 27.82
CA LEU A 139 -17.73 39.21 27.17
C LEU A 139 -18.31 39.95 25.95
N ASP A 140 -18.53 41.27 26.08
CA ASP A 140 -19.08 42.10 25.01
C ASP A 140 -18.16 42.14 23.79
N LEU A 141 -16.85 42.35 24.01
CA LEU A 141 -15.86 42.33 22.94
C LEU A 141 -15.78 40.95 22.28
N SER A 142 -15.87 39.88 23.07
CA SER A 142 -15.87 38.50 22.56
C SER A 142 -17.09 38.22 21.67
N LEU A 143 -18.27 38.70 22.05
CA LEU A 143 -19.48 38.58 21.24
C LEU A 143 -19.40 39.42 19.97
N GLU A 144 -18.81 40.61 20.03
CA GLU A 144 -18.59 41.46 18.85
C GLU A 144 -17.61 40.82 17.85
N ILE A 145 -16.49 40.28 18.34
CA ILE A 145 -15.51 39.56 17.52
C ILE A 145 -16.17 38.37 16.84
N ASN A 146 -16.98 37.58 17.56
CA ASN A 146 -17.69 36.45 16.98
C ASN A 146 -18.68 36.88 15.90
N ARG A 147 -19.46 37.95 16.12
CA ARG A 147 -20.36 38.49 15.09
C ARG A 147 -19.62 38.92 13.82
N LYS A 148 -18.47 39.60 13.98
CA LYS A 148 -17.64 40.03 12.85
C LYS A 148 -17.04 38.84 12.10
N LEU A 149 -16.51 37.86 12.81
CA LEU A 149 -15.96 36.64 12.21
C LEU A 149 -17.03 35.84 11.47
N GLN A 150 -18.24 35.72 12.05
CA GLN A 150 -19.36 35.06 11.40
C GLN A 150 -19.76 35.78 10.11
N ALA A 151 -19.87 37.11 10.12
CA ALA A 151 -20.19 37.88 8.91
C ALA A 151 -19.14 37.71 7.81
N VAL A 152 -17.85 37.72 8.14
CA VAL A 152 -16.77 37.48 7.17
C VAL A 152 -16.79 36.06 6.63
N LEU A 153 -17.10 35.07 7.47
CA LEU A 153 -17.21 33.67 7.06
C LEU A 153 -18.39 33.48 6.10
N GLU A 154 -19.56 34.04 6.43
CA GLU A 154 -20.75 33.99 5.58
C GLU A 154 -20.50 34.65 4.21
N ASP A 155 -19.88 35.83 4.19
CA ASP A 155 -19.48 36.51 2.93
C ASP A 155 -18.46 35.69 2.13
N THR A 156 -17.47 35.09 2.80
CA THR A 156 -16.46 34.25 2.15
C THR A 156 -17.08 32.98 1.55
N LEU A 157 -18.01 32.33 2.26
CA LEU A 157 -18.73 31.17 1.76
C LEU A 157 -19.60 31.54 0.56
N LEU A 158 -20.31 32.68 0.62
CA LEU A 158 -21.11 33.15 -0.51
C LEU A 158 -20.24 33.41 -1.75
N LYS A 159 -19.10 34.09 -1.59
CA LYS A 159 -18.12 34.31 -2.67
C LYS A 159 -17.60 33.00 -3.25
N ASN A 160 -17.29 32.01 -2.41
CA ASN A 160 -16.83 30.70 -2.87
C ASN A 160 -17.91 29.95 -3.67
N ILE A 161 -19.18 30.04 -3.25
CA ILE A 161 -20.31 29.47 -3.99
C ILE A 161 -20.42 30.15 -5.36
N THR A 162 -20.41 31.48 -5.42
CA THR A 162 -20.47 32.23 -6.68
C THR A 162 -19.27 31.92 -7.60
N LEU A 163 -18.07 31.79 -7.05
CA LEU A 163 -16.88 31.38 -7.82
C LEU A 163 -17.03 29.97 -8.39
N LYS A 164 -17.57 29.04 -7.60
CA LYS A 164 -17.83 27.67 -8.06
C LYS A 164 -18.82 27.64 -9.22
N GLU A 165 -19.90 28.43 -9.16
CA GLU A 165 -20.86 28.58 -10.25
C GLU A 165 -20.19 29.17 -11.51
N SER A 166 -19.40 30.23 -11.34
CA SER A 166 -18.67 30.87 -12.44
C SER A 166 -17.70 29.89 -13.14
N LEU A 167 -17.00 29.07 -12.37
CA LEU A 167 -16.10 28.04 -12.88
C LEU A 167 -16.86 26.96 -13.66
N GLN A 168 -18.04 26.56 -13.18
CA GLN A 168 -18.90 25.61 -13.88
C GLN A 168 -19.39 26.17 -15.21
N THR A 169 -19.84 27.43 -15.24
CA THR A 169 -20.26 28.11 -16.48
C THR A 169 -19.11 28.18 -17.49
N LEU A 170 -17.90 28.55 -17.04
CA LEU A 170 -16.72 28.58 -17.91
C LEU A 170 -16.38 27.18 -18.45
N GLY A 171 -16.46 26.15 -17.60
CA GLY A 171 -16.28 24.75 -18.02
C GLY A 171 -17.25 24.33 -19.12
N SER A 172 -18.53 24.69 -19.01
CA SER A 172 -19.54 24.42 -20.05
C SER A 172 -19.25 25.14 -21.36
N GLU A 173 -18.81 26.40 -21.33
CA GLU A 173 -18.47 27.13 -22.57
C GLU A 173 -17.22 26.55 -23.24
N ILE A 174 -16.20 26.15 -22.47
CA ILE A 174 -15.03 25.43 -22.99
C ILE A 174 -15.47 24.15 -23.71
N GLU A 175 -16.33 23.34 -23.10
CA GLU A 175 -16.84 22.11 -23.72
C GLU A 175 -17.61 22.41 -25.03
N ARG A 176 -18.43 23.47 -25.03
CA ARG A 176 -19.17 23.92 -26.22
C ARG A 176 -18.23 24.32 -27.35
N LEU A 177 -17.20 25.11 -27.04
CA LEU A 177 -16.19 25.57 -28.01
C LEU A 177 -15.37 24.41 -28.57
N ILE A 178 -14.95 23.45 -27.73
CA ILE A 178 -14.24 22.24 -28.17
C ILE A 178 -15.10 21.44 -29.17
N LYS A 179 -16.39 21.24 -28.86
CA LYS A 179 -17.32 20.55 -29.77
C LYS A 179 -17.45 21.29 -31.11
N LEU A 180 -17.56 22.61 -31.08
CA LEU A 180 -17.67 23.43 -32.29
C LEU A 180 -16.39 23.35 -33.14
N GLN A 181 -15.21 23.47 -32.51
CA GLN A 181 -13.92 23.34 -33.19
C GLN A 181 -13.80 21.97 -33.87
N HIS A 182 -14.12 20.89 -33.16
CA HIS A 182 -14.04 19.54 -33.70
C HIS A 182 -15.01 19.31 -34.88
N GLN A 183 -16.20 19.91 -34.83
CA GLN A 183 -17.13 19.91 -35.97
C GLN A 183 -16.59 20.69 -37.16
N GLN A 184 -15.97 21.85 -36.95
CA GLN A 184 -15.34 22.63 -38.01
C GLN A 184 -14.18 21.86 -38.66
N GLU A 185 -13.29 21.25 -37.88
CA GLU A 185 -12.21 20.40 -38.39
C GLU A 185 -12.74 19.25 -39.26
N LYS A 186 -13.81 18.59 -38.83
CA LYS A 186 -14.48 17.54 -39.61
C LYS A 186 -15.07 18.05 -40.93
N ARG A 187 -15.58 19.29 -40.95
CA ARG A 187 -16.12 19.92 -42.17
C ARG A 187 -15.02 20.32 -43.15
N VAL A 188 -13.89 20.81 -42.65
CA VAL A 188 -12.72 21.15 -43.47
C VAL A 188 -12.13 19.90 -44.12
N LYS A 189 -12.03 18.78 -43.40
CA LYS A 189 -11.51 17.50 -43.94
C LYS A 189 -12.41 16.82 -44.99
N LYS A 190 -13.67 17.27 -45.15
CA LYS A 190 -14.64 16.71 -46.11
C LYS A 190 -14.73 17.50 -47.42
N LYS A 191 -14.04 18.63 -47.53
CA LYS A 191 -13.87 19.40 -48.76
C LYS A 191 -12.51 19.12 -49.37
#